data_AF-A0A0G4QII3-F1
#
_entry.id   AF-A0A0G4QII3-F1
#
_cell.length_a   1.000
_cell.length_b   1.000
_cell.length_c   1.000
_cell.angle_alpha   90.00
_cell.angle_beta   90.00
_cell.angle_gamma   90.00
#
_symmetry.space_group_name_H-M   'P 1'
#
loop_
_entity.id
_entity.type
_entity.pdbx_description
1 polymer ?
#
loop_
_entity_poly.entity_id
_entity_poly.type
_entity_poly.pdbx_seq_one_letter_code
_entity_poly.pdbx_strand_id
1 'polypeptide(L)'
;MSKATQSKNSSELWNWFGLSYASFLVMPRVLMHEMPTEWQDKMAALLYEYDETFDTSSVCHSVVVSAKDKNNRFMKMPGYILNYRRPDHEEIDKLKL
;
A
#
# COMPACT_ATOMS: atom_id res chain seq x y z
N MET A 1 -28.46 20.22 8.69
CA MET A 1 -27.13 19.67 8.99
C MET A 1 -26.73 18.77 7.83
N SER A 2 -25.94 19.28 6.90
CA SER A 2 -25.46 18.52 5.74
C SER A 2 -24.43 17.48 6.21
N LYS A 3 -24.71 16.20 5.97
CA LYS A 3 -23.71 15.12 6.14
C LYS A 3 -22.47 15.50 5.32
N ALA A 4 -21.36 15.77 6.01
CA ALA A 4 -20.08 15.87 5.34
C ALA A 4 -19.85 14.54 4.63
N THR A 5 -19.74 14.58 3.31
CA THR A 5 -19.32 13.44 2.51
C THR A 5 -17.93 13.06 2.98
N GLN A 6 -17.85 12.04 3.83
CA GLN A 6 -16.58 11.54 4.34
C GLN A 6 -15.76 11.07 3.14
N SER A 7 -14.56 11.63 2.99
CA SER A 7 -13.62 11.26 1.93
C SER A 7 -13.50 9.74 1.91
N LYS A 8 -13.70 9.11 0.75
CA LYS A 8 -13.59 7.65 0.58
C LYS A 8 -12.20 7.12 0.97
N ASN A 9 -11.18 7.99 1.00
CA ASN A 9 -9.78 7.62 1.17
C ASN A 9 -9.10 8.47 2.27
N SER A 10 -8.22 7.83 3.05
CA SER A 10 -7.40 8.49 4.07
C SER A 10 -6.20 9.19 3.43
N SER A 11 -6.08 10.51 3.60
CA SER A 11 -4.91 11.26 3.12
C SER A 11 -3.62 10.81 3.81
N GLU A 12 -3.70 10.38 5.07
CA GLU A 12 -2.54 10.03 5.89
C GLU A 12 -1.85 8.75 5.40
N LEU A 13 -2.63 7.72 5.04
CA LEU A 13 -2.07 6.50 4.48
C LEU A 13 -1.37 6.77 3.14
N TRP A 14 -1.95 7.65 2.32
CA TRP A 14 -1.34 8.08 1.05
C TRP A 14 -0.03 8.84 1.28
N ASN A 15 0.00 9.72 2.27
CA ASN A 15 1.19 10.48 2.65
C ASN A 15 2.31 9.54 3.08
N TRP A 16 2.04 8.63 4.02
CA TRP A 16 3.06 7.70 4.54
C TRP A 16 3.70 6.87 3.42
N PHE A 17 2.89 6.24 2.57
CA PHE A 17 3.42 5.47 1.43
C PHE A 17 4.06 6.34 0.33
N GLY A 18 3.75 7.64 0.29
CA GLY A 18 4.35 8.63 -0.62
C GLY A 18 5.81 8.98 -0.28
N LEU A 19 6.20 8.81 0.98
CA LEU A 19 7.55 9.10 1.48
C LEU A 19 8.59 8.03 1.13
N SER A 20 8.21 7.03 0.33
CA SER A 20 9.08 5.96 -0.20
C SER A 20 9.66 5.00 0.85
N TYR A 21 9.13 4.98 2.08
CA TYR A 21 9.62 4.11 3.16
C TYR A 21 9.42 2.60 2.91
N ALA A 22 8.45 2.22 2.07
CA ALA A 22 8.10 0.81 1.86
C ALA A 22 8.05 0.43 0.37
N SER A 23 9.19 0.49 -0.32
CA SER A 23 9.32 0.10 -1.73
C SER A 23 8.91 -1.36 -2.01
N PHE A 24 8.95 -2.23 -1.00
CA PHE A 24 8.60 -3.65 -1.11
C PHE A 24 7.15 -3.99 -0.72
N LEU A 25 6.39 -3.10 -0.06
CA LEU A 25 5.00 -3.35 0.35
C LEU A 25 3.97 -3.00 -0.74
N VAL A 26 4.23 -3.41 -1.98
CA VAL A 26 3.42 -3.02 -3.15
C VAL A 26 1.97 -3.51 -3.03
N MET A 27 1.75 -4.79 -2.70
CA MET A 27 0.39 -5.35 -2.58
C MET A 27 -0.36 -4.78 -1.35
N PRO A 28 0.21 -4.77 -0.13
CA PRO A 28 -0.45 -4.14 1.02
C PRO A 28 -0.83 -2.68 0.75
N ARG A 29 0.05 -1.90 0.10
CA ARG A 29 -0.26 -0.51 -0.26
C ARG A 29 -1.54 -0.40 -1.11
N VAL A 30 -1.63 -1.14 -2.21
CA VAL A 30 -2.77 -1.06 -3.12
C VAL A 30 -4.05 -1.53 -2.44
N LEU A 31 -4.01 -2.70 -1.81
CA LEU A 31 -5.21 -3.31 -1.24
C LEU A 31 -5.70 -2.56 -0.01
N MET A 32 -4.80 -1.98 0.78
CA MET A 32 -5.18 -1.20 1.96
C MET A 32 -5.93 0.07 1.59
N HIS A 33 -5.62 0.71 0.45
CA HIS A 33 -6.36 1.87 -0.04
C HIS A 33 -7.80 1.53 -0.51
N GLU A 34 -8.11 0.25 -0.77
CA GLU A 34 -9.47 -0.20 -1.07
C GLU A 34 -10.26 -0.62 0.17
N MET A 35 -9.62 -0.69 1.34
CA MET A 35 -10.28 -0.99 2.62
C MET A 35 -11.08 0.23 3.12
N PRO A 36 -12.03 0.06 4.05
CA PRO A 36 -12.74 1.17 4.67
C PRO A 36 -11.79 2.22 5.26
N THR A 37 -12.17 3.50 5.19
CA THR A 37 -11.34 4.63 5.66
C THR A 37 -10.86 4.47 7.10
N GLU A 38 -11.71 3.93 8.00
CA GLU A 38 -11.33 3.63 9.38
C GLU A 38 -10.09 2.72 9.47
N TRP A 39 -10.01 1.72 8.61
CA TRP A 39 -8.87 0.80 8.61
C TRP A 39 -7.64 1.49 8.03
N GLN A 40 -7.82 2.31 6.99
CA GLN A 40 -6.73 3.10 6.41
C GLN A 40 -6.10 4.02 7.45
N ASP A 41 -6.94 4.70 8.25
CA ASP A 41 -6.50 5.61 9.31
C ASP A 41 -5.76 4.85 10.43
N LYS A 42 -6.28 3.69 10.86
CA LYS A 42 -5.60 2.83 11.85
C LYS A 42 -4.24 2.35 11.36
N MET A 43 -4.15 1.95 10.09
CA MET A 43 -2.88 1.54 9.50
C MET A 43 -1.89 2.69 9.46
N ALA A 44 -2.32 3.89 9.03
CA ALA A 44 -1.46 5.06 9.00
C ALA A 44 -0.91 5.40 10.40
N ALA A 45 -1.76 5.39 11.43
CA ALA A 45 -1.34 5.64 12.81
C ALA A 45 -0.26 4.65 13.28
N LEU A 46 -0.48 3.35 13.06
CA LEU A 46 0.50 2.31 13.43
C LEU A 46 1.82 2.43 12.68
N LEU A 47 1.78 2.87 11.42
CA LEU A 47 3.00 3.07 10.63
C LEU A 47 3.82 4.26 11.11
N TYR A 48 3.17 5.35 11.54
CA TYR A 48 3.87 6.47 12.18
C TYR A 48 4.45 6.06 13.53
N GLU A 49 3.69 5.35 14.38
CA GLU A 49 4.22 4.82 15.66
C GLU A 49 5.42 3.90 15.43
N TYR A 50 5.38 3.07 14.38
CA TYR A 50 6.49 2.22 13.97
C TYR A 50 7.75 3.03 13.62
N ASP A 51 7.63 4.07 12.77
CA ASP A 51 8.76 4.92 12.37
C ASP A 51 9.32 5.74 13.54
N GLU A 52 8.47 6.17 14.47
CA GLU A 52 8.89 6.87 15.69
C GLU A 52 9.63 5.94 16.67
N THR A 53 9.32 4.65 16.64
CA THR A 53 9.90 3.65 17.56
C THR A 53 11.22 3.08 17.04
N PHE A 54 11.34 2.85 15.73
CA PHE A 54 12.47 2.12 15.15
C PHE A 54 13.15 2.90 14.02
N ASP A 55 14.42 3.26 14.21
CA ASP A 55 15.28 3.74 13.13
C ASP A 55 15.76 2.57 12.27
N THR A 56 15.19 2.43 11.07
CA THR A 56 15.55 1.38 10.11
C THR A 56 16.57 1.84 9.06
N SER A 57 17.05 3.08 9.12
CA SER A 57 17.94 3.66 8.10
C SER A 57 19.28 2.93 7.94
N SER A 58 19.70 2.22 9.00
CA SER A 58 20.96 1.47 9.03
C SER A 58 20.84 0.00 8.61
N VAL A 59 19.63 -0.51 8.39
CA VAL A 59 19.41 -1.96 8.16
C VAL A 59 19.96 -2.40 6.81
N CYS A 60 19.72 -1.65 5.75
CA CYS A 60 20.26 -1.93 4.43
C CYS A 60 20.19 -0.69 3.53
N HIS A 61 21.04 -0.66 2.50
CA HIS A 61 21.01 0.42 1.51
C HIS A 61 19.83 0.30 0.52
N SER A 62 19.45 -0.93 0.13
CA SER A 62 18.34 -1.17 -0.80
C SER A 62 17.83 -2.62 -0.75
N VAL A 63 16.58 -2.82 -1.16
CA VAL A 63 15.94 -4.14 -1.30
C VAL A 63 15.45 -4.30 -2.75
N VAL A 64 15.61 -5.51 -3.30
CA VAL A 64 15.08 -5.88 -4.62
C VAL A 64 13.99 -6.94 -4.45
N VAL A 65 12.78 -6.65 -4.92
CA VAL A 65 11.65 -7.58 -4.93
C VAL A 65 11.38 -8.01 -6.37
N SER A 66 11.24 -9.33 -6.58
CA SER A 66 10.90 -9.90 -7.89
C SER A 66 9.77 -10.90 -7.76
N ALA A 67 8.91 -10.96 -8.78
CA ALA A 67 7.81 -11.90 -8.85
C ALA A 67 8.20 -13.16 -9.61
N LYS A 68 7.63 -14.29 -9.22
CA LYS A 68 7.76 -15.55 -9.91
C LYS A 68 6.38 -16.16 -10.15
N ASP A 69 6.25 -16.86 -11.27
CA ASP A 69 5.06 -17.64 -11.58
C ASP A 69 5.02 -18.95 -10.76
N LYS A 70 3.93 -19.71 -10.90
CA LYS A 70 3.76 -21.03 -10.28
C LYS A 70 4.81 -22.08 -10.70
N ASN A 71 5.57 -21.80 -11.76
CA ASN A 71 6.65 -22.65 -12.27
C ASN A 71 8.04 -22.14 -11.87
N ASN A 72 8.13 -21.22 -10.89
CA ASN A 72 9.36 -20.63 -10.39
C ASN A 72 10.13 -19.79 -11.44
N ARG A 73 9.46 -19.33 -12.50
CA ARG A 73 10.05 -18.44 -13.51
C ARG A 73 9.80 -16.99 -13.15
N PHE A 74 10.82 -16.15 -13.30
CA PHE A 74 10.66 -14.71 -13.08
C PHE A 74 9.61 -14.13 -14.02
N MET A 75 8.74 -13.30 -13.46
CA MET A 75 7.69 -12.62 -14.21
C MET A 75 7.59 -11.15 -13.76
N LYS A 76 6.98 -10.33 -14.61
CA LYS A 76 6.59 -8.97 -14.21
C LYS A 76 5.35 -9.07 -13.31
N MET A 77 5.34 -8.29 -12.23
CA MET A 77 4.10 -8.08 -11.48
C MET A 77 3.04 -7.48 -12.40
N PRO A 78 1.76 -7.87 -12.24
CA PRO A 78 0.68 -7.28 -13.02
C PRO A 78 0.61 -5.76 -12.87
N GLY A 79 0.32 -5.06 -13.97
CA GLY A 79 0.30 -3.60 -14.01
C GLY A 79 -0.70 -2.97 -13.04
N TYR A 80 -1.84 -3.62 -12.81
CA TYR A 80 -2.89 -3.15 -11.91
C TYR A 80 -2.45 -3.10 -10.43
N ILE A 81 -1.48 -3.93 -10.02
CA ILE A 81 -0.86 -3.87 -8.69
C ILE A 81 0.31 -2.87 -8.64
N LEU A 82 1.06 -2.72 -9.74
CA LEU A 82 2.20 -1.80 -9.75
C LEU A 82 1.78 -0.34 -9.81
N ASN A 83 0.65 -0.03 -10.46
CA ASN A 83 0.16 1.34 -10.62
C ASN A 83 -0.67 1.81 -9.43
N TYR A 84 -0.08 1.76 -8.23
CA TYR A 84 -0.77 2.14 -7.00
C TYR A 84 -1.28 3.59 -6.98
N ARG A 85 -0.75 4.50 -7.83
CA ARG A 85 -1.24 5.89 -7.92
C ARG A 85 -2.54 6.03 -8.72
N ARG A 86 -2.80 5.07 -9.60
CA ARG A 86 -3.99 4.98 -10.44
C ARG A 86 -4.39 3.50 -10.55
N PRO A 87 -4.89 2.92 -9.45
CA PRO A 87 -5.24 1.52 -9.39
C PRO A 87 -6.35 1.19 -10.40
N ASP A 88 -6.28 0.00 -10.99
CA ASP A 88 -7.38 -0.54 -11.78
C ASP A 88 -8.38 -1.22 -10.82
N HIS A 89 -9.41 -0.48 -10.45
CA HIS A 89 -10.38 -0.93 -9.46
C HIS A 89 -11.13 -2.20 -9.90
N GLU A 90 -11.35 -2.40 -11.21
CA GLU A 90 -12.03 -3.61 -11.70
C GLU A 90 -11.19 -4.87 -11.48
N GLU A 91 -9.88 -4.78 -11.74
CA GLU A 91 -8.95 -5.90 -11.49
C GLU A 91 -8.75 -6.14 -9.99
N ILE A 92 -8.71 -5.08 -9.18
CA ILE A 92 -8.54 -5.22 -7.73
C ILE A 92 -9.79 -5.82 -7.08
N ASP A 93 -10.98 -5.45 -7.53
CA ASP A 93 -12.23 -6.03 -7.02
C ASP A 93 -12.30 -7.55 -7.21
N LYS A 94 -11.67 -8.10 -8.27
CA LYS A 94 -11.57 -9.55 -8.51
C LYS A 94 -10.72 -10.29 -7.46
N LEU A 95 -9.95 -9.57 -6.64
CA LEU A 95 -9.12 -10.14 -5.58
C LEU A 95 -9.87 -10.28 -4.25
N LYS A 96 -11.09 -9.74 -4.14
CA LYS A 96 -11.93 -9.89 -2.94
C LYS A 96 -12.43 -11.34 -2.85
N LEU A 97 -12.43 -11.89 -1.63
CA LEU A 97 -12.93 -13.23 -1.32
C LEU A 97 -14.45 -13.27 -1.20
#